data_AF-A0A382IG10-F1
#
_entry.id   AF-A0A382IG10-F1
#
_cell.length_a   1.000
_cell.length_b   1.000
_cell.length_c   1.000
_cell.angle_alpha   90.00
_cell.angle_beta   90.00
_cell.angle_gamma   90.00
#
_symmetry.space_group_name_H-M   'P 1'
#
loop_
_entity.id
_entity.type
_entity.pdbx_description
1 polymer ?
#
loop_
_entity_poly.entity_id
_entity_poly.type
_entity_poly.pdbx_seq_one_letter_code
_entity_poly.pdbx_strand_id
1 'polypeptide(L)' 'MRIIILSAIKDETHSLITEYEINHTGVGKVNAALSTLRTIKEDRPDLIINFGTAGSLNG' A
#
# COMPACT_ATOMS: atom_id res chain seq x y z
N MET A 1 -15.48 -8.22 4.70
CA MET A 1 -14.50 -8.03 3.61
C MET A 1 -13.27 -7.38 4.22
N ARG A 2 -12.10 -7.98 4.10
CA ARG A 2 -10.82 -7.50 4.65
C ARG A 2 -10.08 -6.72 3.57
N ILE A 3 -9.97 -5.41 3.77
CA ILE A 3 -9.28 -4.49 2.86
C ILE A 3 -7.98 -4.03 3.52
N ILE A 4 -6.89 -4.07 2.78
CA ILE A 4 -5.58 -3.58 3.25
C ILE A 4 -5.04 -2.56 2.24
N ILE A 5 -4.54 -1.45 2.75
CA ILE A 5 -3.89 -0.40 1.96
C ILE A 5 -2.38 -0.63 2.00
N LEU A 6 -1.75 -0.66 0.84
CA LEU A 6 -0.30 -0.71 0.69
C LEU A 6 0.24 0.60 0.13
N SER A 7 1.17 1.21 0.84
CA SER A 7 1.80 2.49 0.47
C SER A 7 3.32 2.43 0.64
N ALA A 8 4.09 3.21 -0.12
CA ALA A 8 5.54 3.07 -0.10
C ALA A 8 6.17 3.61 1.19
N ILE A 9 5.69 4.77 1.65
CA ILE A 9 6.22 5.49 2.81
C ILE A 9 5.09 6.12 3.65
N LYS A 10 5.38 6.40 4.92
CA LYS A 10 4.39 6.99 5.85
C LYS A 10 3.84 8.33 5.39
N ASP A 11 4.70 9.15 4.78
CA ASP A 11 4.36 10.50 4.33
C ASP A 11 3.27 10.49 3.25
N GLU A 12 3.15 9.42 2.47
CA GLU A 12 2.07 9.29 1.48
C GLU A 12 0.70 9.12 2.15
N THR A 13 0.66 8.58 3.37
CA THR A 13 -0.57 8.23 4.10
C THR A 13 -0.93 9.19 5.24
N HIS A 14 -0.12 10.23 5.51
CA HIS A 14 -0.27 11.08 6.70
C HIS A 14 -1.64 11.75 6.83
N SER A 15 -2.29 12.04 5.70
CA SER A 15 -3.60 12.70 5.62
C SER A 15 -4.76 11.73 5.36
N LEU A 16 -4.47 10.43 5.22
CA LEU A 16 -5.47 9.43 4.91
C LEU A 16 -6.20 9.00 6.19
N ILE A 17 -7.43 9.47 6.37
CA ILE A 17 -8.33 9.01 7.44
C ILE A 17 -9.11 7.81 6.92
N THR A 18 -8.84 6.64 7.50
CA THR A 18 -9.47 5.37 7.08
C THR A 18 -9.56 4.39 8.25
N GLU A 19 -10.53 3.48 8.16
CA GLU A 19 -10.72 2.34 9.06
C GLU A 19 -9.89 1.11 8.63
N TYR A 20 -9.29 1.15 7.43
CA TYR A 20 -8.51 0.05 6.88
C TYR A 20 -7.07 0.03 7.41
N GLU A 21 -6.53 -1.18 7.52
CA GLU A 21 -5.12 -1.37 7.85
C GLU A 21 -4.23 -0.79 6.75
N ILE A 22 -3.16 -0.09 7.14
CA ILE A 22 -2.17 0.50 6.24
C ILE A 22 -0.82 -0.16 6.53
N ASN A 23 -0.27 -0.83 5.52
CA ASN A 23 1.07 -1.42 5.57
C ASN A 23 2.02 -0.68 4.64
N HIS A 24 3.16 -0.23 5.18
CA HIS A 24 4.19 0.45 4.40
C HIS A 24 5.15 -0.55 3.78
N THR A 25 5.20 -0.59 2.45
CA THR A 25 5.96 -1.60 1.72
C THR A 25 7.44 -1.32 1.65
N GLY A 26 7.85 -0.05 1.79
CA GLY A 26 9.14 0.46 1.35
C GLY A 26 9.15 0.82 -0.14
N VAL A 27 10.07 1.69 -0.54
CA VAL A 27 10.18 2.23 -1.91
C VAL A 27 10.76 1.17 -2.88
N GLY A 28 10.21 1.13 -4.10
CA GLY A 28 10.75 0.35 -5.22
C GLY A 28 10.11 -1.03 -5.39
N LYS A 29 10.27 -1.58 -6.60
CA LYS A 29 9.56 -2.81 -7.04
C LYS A 29 9.83 -4.03 -6.17
N VAL A 30 11.06 -4.22 -5.69
CA VAL A 30 11.44 -5.37 -4.86
C VAL A 30 10.70 -5.34 -3.51
N ASN A 31 10.70 -4.18 -2.85
CA ASN A 31 10.04 -3.98 -1.57
C ASN A 31 8.51 -4.06 -1.70
N ALA A 32 7.94 -3.43 -2.73
CA ALA A 32 6.52 -3.53 -3.04
C ALA A 32 6.08 -4.98 -3.27
N ALA A 33 6.83 -5.74 -4.09
CA ALA A 33 6.50 -7.14 -4.38
C ALA A 33 6.59 -8.04 -3.15
N LEU A 34 7.67 -7.91 -2.36
CA LEU A 34 7.88 -8.71 -1.16
C LEU A 34 6.80 -8.45 -0.10
N SER A 35 6.51 -7.18 0.17
CA SER A 35 5.51 -6.78 1.15
C SER A 35 4.10 -7.20 0.71
N THR A 36 3.75 -7.00 -0.56
CA THR A 36 2.46 -7.47 -1.10
C THR A 36 2.31 -8.99 -0.97
N LEU A 37 3.36 -9.76 -1.29
CA LEU A 37 3.33 -11.21 -1.15
C LEU A 37 3.11 -11.65 0.31
N ARG A 38 3.80 -11.00 1.25
CA ARG A 38 3.63 -11.28 2.70
C ARG A 38 2.21 -10.98 3.14
N THR A 39 1.68 -9.81 2.82
CA THR A 39 0.29 -9.42 3.14
C THR A 39 -0.73 -10.42 2.58
N ILE A 40 -0.56 -10.88 1.34
CA ILE A 40 -1.46 -11.90 0.77
C ILE A 40 -1.37 -13.22 1.55
N LYS A 41 -0.17 -13.68 1.89
CA LYS A 41 0.04 -14.97 2.55
C LYS A 41 -0.42 -14.98 4.00
N GLU A 42 -0.17 -13.89 4.72
CA GLU A 42 -0.37 -13.76 6.17
C GLU A 42 -1.79 -13.28 6.46
N ASP A 43 -2.25 -12.24 5.77
CA ASP A 43 -3.50 -11.55 6.09
C ASP A 43 -4.67 -12.00 5.20
N ARG A 44 -4.40 -12.62 4.05
CA ARG A 44 -5.43 -13.09 3.09
C ARG A 44 -6.53 -12.04 2.85
N PRO A 45 -6.19 -10.80 2.45
CA PRO A 45 -7.19 -9.77 2.22
C PRO A 45 -8.07 -10.13 1.02
N ASP A 46 -9.31 -9.65 1.05
CA ASP A 46 -10.23 -9.72 -0.09
C ASP A 46 -9.88 -8.67 -1.16
N LEU A 47 -9.27 -7.55 -0.73
CA LEU A 47 -8.87 -6.44 -1.60
C LEU A 47 -7.60 -5.77 -1.07
N ILE A 48 -6.67 -5.49 -1.98
CA ILE A 48 -5.50 -4.64 -1.72
C ILE A 48 -5.65 -3.35 -2.53
N ILE A 49 -5.50 -2.21 -1.86
CA ILE A 49 -5.50 -0.89 -2.49
C ILE A 49 -4.07 -0.34 -2.44
N ASN A 50 -3.47 -0.07 -3.59
CA ASN A 50 -2.23 0.70 -3.62
C ASN A 50 -2.55 2.19 -3.50
N PHE A 51 -1.97 2.84 -2.49
CA PHE A 51 -2.15 4.27 -2.25
C PHE A 51 -0.80 4.96 -2.15
N GLY A 52 -0.62 6.03 -2.93
CA GLY A 52 0.63 6.76 -2.97
C GLY A 52 0.60 7.86 -4.03
N THR A 53 1.72 8.55 -4.16
CA THR A 53 1.90 9.62 -5.13
C THR A 53 2.42 9.07 -6.47
N ALA A 54 2.11 9.76 -7.56
CA ALA A 54 2.67 9.49 -8.88
C ALA A 54 2.99 10.80 -9.58
N GLY A 55 4.10 10.84 -10.32
CA GLY A 55 4.42 11.97 -11.20
C GLY A 55 3.49 11.98 -12.42
N SER A 56 2.89 13.12 -12.73
CA SER A 56 2.12 13.29 -13.98
C SER A 56 3.08 13.37 -15.17
N LEU A 57 2.68 12.76 -16.29
CA LEU A 57 3.38 12.90 -17.58
C LEU A 57 2.85 14.08 -18.41
N ASN A 58 1.66 14.59 -18.07
CA ASN A 58 0.97 15.67 -18.77
C ASN A 58 0.85 16.89 -17.85
N GLY A 59 1.97 17.59 -17.65
CA GLY A 59 2.02 18.86 -16.92
C GLY A 59 1.59 20.04 -17.78
#